data_AF-A0A4V5UUJ3-F1
#
_entry.id   AF-A0A4V5UUJ3-F1
#
_cell.length_a   1.000
_cell.length_b   1.000
_cell.length_c   1.000
_cell.angle_alpha   90.00
_cell.angle_beta   90.00
_cell.angle_gamma   90.00
#
_symmetry.space_group_name_H-M   'P 1'
#
loop_
_entity.id
_entity.type
_entity.pdbx_description
1 polymer ?
#
loop_
_entity_poly.entity_id
_entity_poly.type
_entity_poly.pdbx_seq_one_letter_code
_entity_poly.pdbx_strand_id
1 'polypeptide(L)'
;ILPQAATTAIAVPISQTVGGIASITAFTVIFNGVLTYALGRIALKWFKINNPIAKGLALGAAGHALGVAVGMEMGETEAAMASISVVVVGVVTVLVVPFFATVIGL
;
A
#
# COMPACT_ATOMS: atom_id res chain seq x y z
N ILE A 1 0.16 -13.63 -0.88
CA ILE A 1 0.80 -12.52 -0.10
C ILE A 1 1.53 -11.54 -1.01
N LEU A 2 2.21 -11.99 -2.09
CA LEU A 2 2.97 -11.14 -3.01
C LEU A 2 2.29 -9.80 -3.42
N PRO A 3 1.01 -9.76 -3.81
CA PRO A 3 0.41 -8.52 -4.29
C PRO A 3 -0.23 -7.65 -3.19
N GLN A 4 -0.12 -8.03 -1.91
CA GLN A 4 -0.81 -7.34 -0.80
C GLN A 4 -0.39 -5.88 -0.63
N ALA A 5 0.77 -5.51 -1.18
CA ALA A 5 1.32 -4.17 -1.16
C ALA A 5 0.60 -3.23 -2.15
N ALA A 6 -0.40 -3.69 -2.89
CA ALA A 6 -1.27 -2.82 -3.68
C ALA A 6 -2.67 -2.71 -3.04
N THR A 7 -3.52 -1.86 -3.63
CA THR A 7 -4.94 -1.78 -3.24
C THR A 7 -5.67 -3.06 -3.60
N THR A 8 -6.81 -3.34 -2.95
CA THR A 8 -7.61 -4.56 -3.20
C THR A 8 -7.97 -4.70 -4.68
N ALA A 9 -8.28 -3.59 -5.35
CA ALA A 9 -8.62 -3.55 -6.77
C ALA A 9 -7.47 -4.01 -7.69
N ILE A 10 -6.22 -3.86 -7.25
CA ILE A 10 -5.02 -4.30 -7.99
C ILE A 10 -4.59 -5.69 -7.51
N ALA A 11 -4.57 -5.90 -6.19
CA ALA A 11 -3.99 -7.06 -5.57
C ALA A 11 -4.76 -8.36 -5.84
N VAL A 12 -6.10 -8.29 -5.81
CA VAL A 12 -6.96 -9.46 -5.97
C VAL A 12 -6.84 -10.06 -7.38
N PRO A 13 -6.96 -9.29 -8.48
CA PRO A 13 -6.74 -9.81 -9.83
C PRO A 13 -5.36 -10.43 -10.01
N ILE A 14 -4.28 -9.75 -9.57
CA ILE A 14 -2.92 -10.29 -9.66
C ILE A 14 -2.77 -11.59 -8.88
N SER A 15 -3.37 -11.65 -7.68
CA SER A 15 -3.34 -12.87 -6.87
C SER A 15 -3.97 -14.05 -7.61
N GLN A 16 -5.05 -13.83 -8.36
CA GLN A 16 -5.71 -14.91 -9.11
C GLN A 16 -4.85 -15.37 -10.30
N THR A 17 -4.13 -14.47 -10.96
CA THR A 17 -3.26 -14.83 -12.11
C THR A 17 -2.04 -15.64 -11.69
N VAL A 18 -1.58 -15.52 -10.44
CA VAL A 18 -0.42 -16.25 -9.91
C VAL A 18 -0.83 -17.43 -9.00
N GLY A 19 -2.07 -17.93 -9.12
CA GLY A 19 -2.55 -19.11 -8.39
C GLY A 19 -2.84 -18.89 -6.90
N GLY A 20 -2.92 -17.64 -6.43
CA GLY A 20 -3.22 -17.30 -5.04
C GLY A 20 -4.71 -17.27 -4.70
N ILE A 21 -5.01 -17.21 -3.40
CA ILE A 21 -6.39 -17.21 -2.87
C ILE A 21 -6.89 -15.76 -2.70
N ALA A 22 -7.88 -15.39 -3.52
CA ALA A 22 -8.44 -14.03 -3.56
C ALA A 22 -8.95 -13.52 -2.20
N SER A 23 -9.62 -14.39 -1.42
CA SER A 23 -10.16 -14.02 -0.10
C SER A 23 -9.06 -13.70 0.91
N ILE A 24 -7.96 -14.46 0.92
CA ILE A 24 -6.81 -14.20 1.78
C ILE A 24 -6.14 -12.89 1.35
N THR A 25 -5.93 -12.68 0.05
CA THR A 25 -5.33 -11.44 -0.46
C THR A 25 -6.15 -10.21 -0.07
N ALA A 26 -7.47 -10.24 -0.26
CA ALA A 26 -8.36 -9.15 0.14
C ALA A 26 -8.28 -8.89 1.65
N PHE A 27 -8.31 -9.96 2.47
CA PHE A 27 -8.16 -9.85 3.91
C PHE A 27 -6.84 -9.17 4.29
N THR A 28 -5.70 -9.60 3.72
CA THR A 28 -4.40 -9.04 4.11
C THR A 28 -4.24 -7.57 3.70
N VAL A 29 -4.76 -7.19 2.53
CA VAL A 29 -4.75 -5.79 2.09
C VAL A 29 -5.57 -4.91 3.04
N ILE A 30 -6.79 -5.32 3.37
CA ILE A 30 -7.68 -4.58 4.28
C ILE A 30 -7.06 -4.50 5.67
N PHE A 31 -6.57 -5.63 6.19
CA PHE A 31 -5.97 -5.71 7.51
C PHE A 31 -4.75 -4.78 7.64
N ASN A 32 -3.85 -4.80 6.65
CA ASN A 32 -2.69 -3.91 6.62
C ASN A 32 -3.10 -2.43 6.50
N GLY A 33 -4.10 -2.14 5.66
CA GLY A 33 -4.62 -0.78 5.51
C GLY A 33 -5.23 -0.24 6.81
N VAL A 34 -6.01 -1.05 7.54
CA VAL A 34 -6.59 -0.67 8.85
C VAL A 34 -5.49 -0.47 9.90
N LEU A 35 -4.48 -1.33 9.95
CA LEU A 35 -3.33 -1.15 10.83
C LEU A 35 -2.62 0.16 10.56
N THR A 36 -2.36 0.48 9.28
CA THR A 36 -1.71 1.75 8.92
C THR A 36 -2.59 2.94 9.24
N TYR A 37 -3.91 2.84 9.05
CA TYR A 37 -4.83 3.90 9.44
C TYR A 37 -4.77 4.19 10.94
N ALA A 38 -4.81 3.15 11.77
CA ALA A 38 -4.78 3.26 13.22
C ALA A 38 -3.42 3.70 13.77
N LEU A 39 -2.33 3.18 13.20
CA LEU A 39 -0.97 3.34 13.74
C LEU A 39 -0.11 4.35 13.00
N GLY A 40 -0.51 4.78 11.80
CA GLY A 40 0.33 5.59 10.90
C GLY A 40 0.81 6.89 11.54
N ARG A 41 -0.07 7.64 12.20
CA ARG A 41 0.32 8.87 12.91
C ARG A 41 1.29 8.60 14.05
N ILE A 42 1.05 7.52 14.80
CA ILE A 42 1.88 7.11 15.94
C ILE A 42 3.28 6.75 15.44
N ALA A 43 3.36 5.96 14.35
CA ALA A 43 4.60 5.56 13.72
C ALA A 43 5.40 6.79 13.24
N LEU A 44 4.77 7.71 12.50
CA LEU A 44 5.43 8.95 12.05
C LEU A 44 6.00 9.78 13.20
N LYS A 45 5.25 9.89 14.31
CA LYS A 45 5.70 10.60 15.52
C LYS A 45 6.86 9.88 16.20
N TRP A 46 6.80 8.56 16.29
CA TRP A 46 7.84 7.76 16.94
C TRP A 46 9.17 7.81 16.17
N PHE A 47 9.11 7.74 14.84
CA PHE A 47 10.25 7.90 13.94
C PHE A 47 10.65 9.36 13.68
N LYS A 48 9.96 10.34 14.31
CA LYS A 48 10.23 11.78 14.17
C LYS A 48 10.22 12.28 12.72
N ILE A 49 9.33 11.72 11.89
CA ILE A 49 9.19 12.13 10.49
C ILE A 49 8.35 13.40 10.43
N ASN A 50 9.02 14.53 10.22
CA ASN A 50 8.38 15.85 10.23
C ASN A 50 8.11 16.40 8.82
N ASN A 51 8.88 15.97 7.81
CA ASN A 51 8.73 16.45 6.44
C ASN A 51 7.39 15.97 5.83
N PRO A 52 6.55 16.88 5.30
CA PRO A 52 5.21 16.54 4.80
C PRO A 52 5.25 15.57 3.60
N ILE A 53 6.26 15.70 2.74
CA ILE A 53 6.47 14.78 1.62
C ILE A 53 6.79 13.38 2.14
N ALA A 54 7.73 13.27 3.09
CA ALA A 54 8.10 12.00 3.66
C ALA A 54 6.94 11.31 4.40
N LYS A 55 6.11 12.08 5.13
CA LYS A 55 4.90 11.55 5.77
C LYS A 55 3.92 10.99 4.75
N GLY A 56 3.61 11.76 3.71
CA GLY A 56 2.70 11.33 2.65
C GLY A 56 3.19 10.05 1.97
N LEU A 57 4.44 10.03 1.53
CA LEU A 57 5.06 8.84 0.91
C LEU A 57 5.00 7.61 1.83
N ALA A 58 5.38 7.77 3.10
CA ALA A 58 5.36 6.67 4.06
C ALA A 58 3.94 6.11 4.29
N LEU A 59 2.95 7.00 4.46
CA LEU A 59 1.55 6.60 4.64
C LEU A 59 0.98 5.93 3.40
N GLY A 60 1.21 6.49 2.22
CA GLY A 60 0.71 5.93 0.96
C GLY A 60 1.34 4.56 0.63
N ALA A 61 2.64 4.41 0.85
CA ALA A 61 3.35 3.15 0.63
C ALA A 61 2.92 2.04 1.62
N ALA A 62 2.69 2.38 2.89
CA ALA A 62 2.34 1.39 3.91
C ALA A 62 0.84 1.05 3.95
N GLY A 63 -0.03 2.07 3.78
CA GLY A 63 -1.46 1.97 4.06
C GLY A 63 -2.35 1.95 2.83
N HIS A 64 -1.78 2.06 1.63
CA HIS A 64 -2.53 2.19 0.38
C HIS A 64 -3.53 3.35 0.46
N ALA A 65 -4.76 3.15 -0.04
CA ALA A 65 -5.83 4.15 0.02
C ALA A 65 -6.18 4.61 1.44
N LEU A 66 -6.06 3.74 2.45
CA LEU A 66 -6.32 4.13 3.85
C LEU A 66 -5.20 5.02 4.41
N GLY A 67 -3.96 4.83 3.95
CA GLY A 67 -2.85 5.74 4.25
C GLY A 67 -3.05 7.13 3.64
N VAL A 68 -3.62 7.21 2.44
CA VAL A 68 -4.03 8.48 1.82
C VAL A 68 -5.05 9.20 2.67
N ALA A 69 -6.05 8.48 3.21
CA ALA A 69 -7.03 9.06 4.12
C ALA A 69 -6.37 9.71 5.36
N VAL A 70 -5.38 9.04 5.97
CA VAL A 70 -4.59 9.64 7.07
C VAL A 70 -3.84 10.89 6.60
N GLY A 71 -3.27 10.89 5.39
CA GLY A 71 -2.60 12.05 4.80
C GLY A 71 -3.54 13.24 4.59
N MET A 72 -4.77 12.99 4.14
CA MET A 72 -5.82 14.02 3.99
C MET A 72 -6.15 14.72 5.31
N GLU A 73 -6.08 13.99 6.42
CA GLU A 73 -6.27 14.56 7.76
C GLU A 73 -5.02 15.28 8.31
N MET A 74 -3.90 15.31 7.57
CA MET A 74 -2.65 15.99 7.97
C MET A 74 -2.40 17.27 7.15
N GLY A 75 -2.68 17.24 5.85
CA GLY A 75 -2.45 18.38 4.97
C GLY A 75 -2.53 18.01 3.49
N GLU A 76 -2.64 19.03 2.64
CA GLU A 76 -2.71 18.84 1.19
C GLU A 76 -1.46 18.18 0.61
N THR A 77 -0.28 18.53 1.13
CA THR A 77 0.99 17.95 0.65
C THR A 77 1.11 16.48 1.02
N GLU A 78 0.78 16.11 2.26
CA GLU A 78 0.75 14.72 2.73
C GLU A 78 -0.23 13.88 1.89
N ALA A 79 -1.44 14.39 1.65
CA ALA A 79 -2.46 13.72 0.84
C ALA A 79 -2.02 13.51 -0.62
N ALA A 80 -1.46 14.54 -1.24
CA ALA A 80 -0.96 14.48 -2.61
C ALA A 80 0.17 13.45 -2.73
N MET A 81 1.15 13.50 -1.82
CA MET A 81 2.31 12.61 -1.83
C MET A 81 1.92 11.16 -1.50
N ALA A 82 0.98 10.96 -0.58
CA ALA A 82 0.42 9.63 -0.33
C ALA A 82 -0.28 9.06 -1.58
N SER A 83 -1.07 9.89 -2.28
CA SER A 83 -1.78 9.46 -3.49
C SER A 83 -0.82 9.05 -4.60
N ILE A 84 0.24 9.83 -4.83
CA ILE A 84 1.31 9.49 -5.78
C ILE A 84 1.96 8.16 -5.39
N SER A 85 2.27 7.98 -4.11
CA SER A 85 2.89 6.75 -3.61
C SER A 85 2.03 5.52 -3.89
N VAL A 86 0.71 5.59 -3.68
CA VAL A 86 -0.22 4.48 -3.98
C VAL A 86 -0.18 4.09 -5.45
N VAL A 87 -0.18 5.08 -6.35
CA VAL A 87 -0.11 4.84 -7.80
C VAL A 87 1.20 4.15 -8.17
N VAL A 88 2.33 4.66 -7.68
CA VAL A 88 3.65 4.09 -7.95
C VAL A 88 3.74 2.65 -7.46
N VAL A 89 3.31 2.40 -6.22
CA VAL A 89 3.31 1.05 -5.64
C VAL A 89 2.40 0.11 -6.43
N GLY A 90 1.23 0.59 -6.89
CA GLY A 90 0.33 -0.17 -7.76
C GLY A 90 1.01 -0.59 -9.07
N VAL A 91 1.64 0.36 -9.78
CA VAL A 91 2.36 0.11 -11.04
C VAL A 91 3.50 -0.89 -10.83
N VAL A 92 4.30 -0.69 -9.78
CA VAL A 92 5.41 -1.59 -9.44
C VAL A 92 4.88 -3.00 -9.14
N THR A 93 3.79 -3.12 -8.37
CA THR A 93 3.20 -4.42 -8.03
C THR A 93 2.69 -5.16 -9.27
N VAL A 94 2.02 -4.45 -10.20
CA VAL A 94 1.52 -5.01 -11.45
C VAL A 94 2.65 -5.56 -12.32
N LEU A 95 3.81 -4.90 -12.37
CA LEU A 95 4.94 -5.33 -13.18
C LEU A 95 5.76 -6.45 -12.49
N VAL A 96 6.07 -6.26 -11.21
CA VAL A 96 7.02 -7.11 -10.50
C VAL A 96 6.40 -8.44 -10.07
N VAL A 97 5.15 -8.45 -9.58
CA VAL A 97 4.57 -9.69 -9.01
C VAL A 97 4.41 -10.79 -10.05
N PRO A 98 3.81 -10.57 -11.24
CA PRO A 98 3.68 -11.61 -12.25
C PRO A 98 5.05 -12.08 -12.75
N PHE A 99 5.97 -11.15 -13.01
CA PHE A 99 7.33 -11.48 -13.44
C PHE A 99 8.06 -12.34 -12.41
N PHE A 100 8.01 -11.95 -11.14
CA PHE A 100 8.66 -12.67 -10.06
C PHE A 100 8.05 -14.06 -9.87
N ALA A 101 6.72 -14.19 -9.95
CA ALA A 101 6.03 -15.49 -9.90
C ALA A 101 6.56 -16.44 -10.99
N THR A 102 6.67 -15.95 -12.23
CA THR A 102 7.22 -16.75 -13.34
C THR A 102 8.67 -17.19 -13.09
N VAL A 103 9.52 -16.30 -12.56
CA VAL A 103 10.94 -16.62 -12.28
C VAL A 103 11.11 -17.72 -11.24
N ILE A 104 10.23 -17.76 -10.23
CA ILE A 104 10.30 -18.77 -9.16
C ILE A 104 9.48 -20.03 -9.45
N GLY A 105 8.85 -20.11 -10.63
CA GLY A 105 8.05 -21.27 -11.06
C GLY A 105 6.66 -21.35 -10.43
N LEU A 106 6.08 -20.21 -10.07
CA LEU A 106 4.67 -20.05 -9.67
C LEU A 106 3.77 -19.69 -10.85
#